data_AF-A0A242MWY9-F1
#
_entry.id   AF-A0A242MWY9-F1
#
_cell.length_a   1.000
_cell.length_b   1.000
_cell.length_c   1.000
_cell.angle_alpha   90.00
_cell.angle_beta   90.00
_cell.angle_gamma   90.00
#
_symmetry.space_group_name_H-M   'P 1'
#
loop_
_entity.id
_entity.type
_entity.pdbx_description
1 polymer ?
#
loop_
_entity_poly.entity_id
_entity_poly.type
_entity_poly.pdbx_seq_one_letter_code
_entity_poly.pdbx_strand_id
1 'polypeptide(L)'
;MGSRLSNLFTYVKENAPLQEQAALDARLEMLWTLQYIKPLEGTMMRSDGPITAEFYQESEWRYVLQDRGTRHVLFEPFDKDVMLKANAVTAANPLAFTVDDIRYLFVAKDADIPPLYDFINSEMPKHWKNLGINQAKVLCSRIVSQESLAHDL
;
A
#
# COMPACT_ATOMS: atom_id res chain seq x y z
N MET A 1 -5.78 -0.54 -23.56
CA MET A 1 -6.29 -1.79 -24.17
C MET A 1 -6.89 -2.62 -23.06
N GLY A 2 -8.23 -2.69 -22.96
CA GLY A 2 -8.90 -3.56 -21.98
C GLY A 2 -8.49 -5.01 -22.22
N SER A 3 -8.10 -5.70 -21.15
CA SER A 3 -7.61 -7.07 -21.25
C SER A 3 -8.71 -7.97 -21.82
N ARG A 4 -8.37 -8.94 -22.68
CA ARG A 4 -9.34 -9.91 -23.22
C ARG A 4 -10.16 -10.63 -22.13
N LEU A 5 -9.68 -10.64 -20.89
CA LEU A 5 -10.35 -11.19 -19.72
C LEU A 5 -11.49 -10.28 -19.20
N SER A 6 -11.34 -8.94 -19.23
CA SER A 6 -12.43 -8.04 -18.82
C SER A 6 -13.65 -8.20 -19.72
N ASN A 7 -13.44 -8.48 -21.00
CA ASN A 7 -14.51 -8.69 -21.97
C ASN A 7 -15.21 -10.05 -21.78
N LEU A 8 -14.48 -11.08 -21.36
CA LEU A 8 -15.08 -12.40 -21.10
C LEU A 8 -15.91 -12.41 -19.82
N PHE A 9 -15.44 -11.78 -18.74
CA PHE A 9 -16.20 -11.66 -17.49
C PHE A 9 -17.49 -10.83 -17.68
N THR A 10 -17.40 -9.74 -18.44
CA THR A 10 -18.57 -8.90 -18.75
C THR A 10 -19.58 -9.70 -19.59
N TYR A 11 -19.13 -10.43 -20.60
CA TYR A 11 -19.99 -11.28 -21.44
C TYR A 11 -20.66 -12.41 -20.66
N VAL A 12 -19.93 -13.13 -19.81
CA VAL A 12 -20.49 -14.21 -18.98
C VAL A 12 -21.51 -13.64 -17.99
N LYS A 13 -21.21 -12.49 -17.38
CA LYS A 13 -22.13 -11.81 -16.46
C LYS A 13 -23.41 -11.39 -17.18
N GLU A 14 -23.34 -10.76 -18.35
CA GLU A 14 -24.51 -10.26 -19.07
C GLU A 14 -25.43 -11.37 -19.62
N ASN A 15 -24.89 -12.57 -19.83
CA ASN A 15 -25.62 -13.70 -20.44
C ASN A 15 -26.01 -14.80 -19.43
N ALA A 16 -25.64 -14.68 -18.15
CA ALA A 16 -26.08 -15.62 -17.11
C ALA A 16 -27.54 -15.36 -16.70
N PRO A 17 -28.28 -16.37 -16.18
CA PRO A 17 -29.57 -16.16 -15.54
C PRO A 17 -29.50 -15.09 -14.44
N LEU A 18 -30.54 -14.26 -14.30
CA LEU A 18 -30.59 -13.13 -13.34
C LEU A 18 -30.21 -13.51 -11.89
N GLN A 19 -30.62 -14.69 -11.42
CA GLN A 19 -30.25 -15.20 -10.09
C GLN A 19 -28.75 -15.55 -9.97
N GLU A 20 -28.14 -16.03 -11.05
CA GLU A 20 -26.72 -16.35 -11.12
C GLU A 20 -25.86 -15.08 -11.23
N GLN A 21 -26.37 -14.04 -11.90
CA GLN A 21 -25.78 -12.71 -11.91
C GLN A 21 -25.77 -12.08 -10.51
N ALA A 22 -26.91 -12.12 -9.80
CA ALA A 22 -27.03 -11.57 -8.45
C ALA A 22 -26.12 -12.28 -7.45
N ALA A 23 -26.00 -13.62 -7.55
CA ALA A 23 -25.09 -14.40 -6.71
C ALA A 23 -23.61 -14.08 -6.99
N LEU A 24 -23.25 -13.90 -8.27
CA LEU A 24 -21.90 -13.49 -8.66
C LEU A 24 -21.54 -12.11 -8.11
N ASP A 25 -22.47 -11.15 -8.20
CA ASP A 25 -22.26 -9.80 -7.69
C ASP A 25 -22.10 -9.77 -6.17
N ALA A 26 -22.99 -10.46 -5.43
CA ALA A 26 -22.86 -10.58 -3.98
C ALA A 26 -21.50 -11.17 -3.57
N ARG A 27 -20.99 -12.17 -4.33
CA ARG A 27 -19.68 -12.76 -4.07
C ARG A 27 -18.53 -11.79 -4.33
N LEU A 28 -18.60 -11.01 -5.41
CA LEU A 28 -17.58 -10.01 -5.72
C LEU A 28 -17.54 -8.89 -4.68
N GLU A 29 -18.71 -8.38 -4.27
CA GLU A 29 -18.83 -7.39 -3.20
C GLU A 29 -18.28 -7.89 -1.87
N MET A 30 -18.54 -9.17 -1.53
CA MET A 30 -17.97 -9.79 -0.34
C MET A 30 -16.43 -9.84 -0.43
N LEU A 31 -15.87 -10.26 -1.56
CA LEU A 31 -14.40 -10.30 -1.75
C LEU A 31 -13.78 -8.90 -1.69
N TRP A 32 -14.45 -7.89 -2.25
CA TRP A 32 -14.05 -6.48 -2.14
C TRP A 32 -14.17 -5.92 -0.73
N THR A 33 -15.03 -6.46 0.11
CA THR A 33 -15.07 -6.09 1.52
C THR A 33 -13.93 -6.75 2.30
N LEU A 34 -13.70 -8.05 2.05
CA LEU A 34 -12.68 -8.83 2.76
C LEU A 34 -11.25 -8.30 2.58
N GLN A 35 -10.92 -7.71 1.43
CA GLN A 35 -9.61 -7.08 1.19
C GLN A 35 -9.31 -5.90 2.15
N TYR A 36 -10.32 -5.25 2.72
CA TYR A 36 -10.14 -4.18 3.71
C TYR A 36 -10.02 -4.70 5.14
N ILE A 37 -10.22 -5.99 5.36
CA ILE A 37 -10.14 -6.61 6.68
C ILE A 37 -8.72 -7.13 6.90
N LYS A 38 -8.15 -6.87 8.08
CA LYS A 38 -6.87 -7.39 8.52
C LYS A 38 -7.08 -8.11 9.85
N PRO A 39 -6.46 -9.27 10.10
CA PRO A 39 -6.45 -9.83 11.44
C PRO A 39 -5.71 -8.88 12.39
N LEU A 40 -5.96 -8.98 13.69
CA LEU A 40 -5.26 -8.15 14.69
C LEU A 40 -3.76 -8.47 14.72
N GLU A 41 -3.41 -9.75 14.56
CA GLU A 41 -2.04 -10.24 14.54
C GLU A 41 -1.91 -11.40 13.55
N GLY A 42 -0.69 -11.71 13.14
CA GLY A 42 -0.41 -12.88 12.31
C GLY A 42 0.98 -12.89 11.69
N THR A 43 1.22 -13.90 10.84
CA THR A 43 2.48 -14.03 10.11
C THR A 43 2.45 -13.20 8.83
N MET A 44 3.51 -12.42 8.60
CA MET A 44 3.73 -11.67 7.36
C MET A 44 5.04 -12.12 6.68
N MET A 45 5.00 -12.46 5.39
CA MET A 45 6.18 -12.72 4.59
C MET A 45 6.83 -11.38 4.22
N ARG A 46 8.13 -11.28 4.48
CA ARG A 46 9.00 -10.21 3.97
C ARG A 46 10.14 -10.82 3.14
N SER A 47 10.93 -9.97 2.49
CA SER A 47 12.06 -10.40 1.66
C SER A 47 13.10 -11.21 2.43
N ASP A 48 13.28 -10.90 3.71
CA ASP A 48 14.19 -11.49 4.70
C ASP A 48 13.58 -12.68 5.47
N GLY A 49 12.28 -12.94 5.35
CA GLY A 49 11.62 -14.10 5.94
C GLY A 49 10.23 -13.82 6.52
N PRO A 50 9.57 -14.83 7.10
CA PRO A 50 8.33 -14.64 7.84
C PRO A 50 8.59 -13.88 9.16
N ILE A 51 7.74 -12.92 9.48
CA ILE A 51 7.72 -12.25 10.78
C ILE A 51 6.34 -12.37 11.41
N THR A 52 6.27 -12.30 12.75
CA THR A 52 5.00 -12.07 13.46
C THR A 52 4.76 -10.57 13.51
N ALA A 53 3.56 -10.12 13.12
CA ALA A 53 3.19 -8.72 13.06
C ALA A 53 1.91 -8.45 13.84
N GLU A 54 1.93 -7.36 14.61
CA GLU A 54 0.76 -6.80 15.30
C GLU A 54 0.12 -5.74 14.40
N PHE A 55 -0.75 -6.22 13.54
CA PHE A 55 -1.35 -5.45 12.47
C PHE A 55 -2.27 -4.32 12.94
N TYR A 56 -2.84 -4.40 14.15
CA TYR A 56 -3.65 -3.34 14.72
C TYR A 56 -2.83 -2.13 15.20
N GLN A 57 -1.50 -2.29 15.37
CA GLN A 57 -0.60 -1.19 15.72
C GLN A 57 -0.10 -0.41 14.49
N GLU A 58 -0.32 -0.93 13.29
CA GLU A 58 0.08 -0.23 12.08
C GLU A 58 -0.78 1.02 11.87
N SER A 59 -0.13 2.16 11.71
CA SER A 59 -0.78 3.43 11.38
C SER A 59 -0.91 3.62 9.86
N GLU A 60 -1.06 2.54 9.11
CA GLU A 60 -1.10 2.55 7.65
C GLU A 60 -2.55 2.40 7.14
N TRP A 61 -2.96 3.32 6.27
CA TRP A 61 -4.20 3.16 5.53
C TRP A 61 -3.98 2.14 4.42
N ARG A 62 -4.77 1.07 4.42
CA ARG A 62 -4.70 0.07 3.36
C ARG A 62 -5.32 0.62 2.08
N TYR A 63 -4.46 0.99 1.13
CA TYR A 63 -4.88 1.15 -0.26
C TYR A 63 -5.02 -0.22 -0.91
N VAL A 64 -6.23 -0.53 -1.39
CA VAL A 64 -6.46 -1.68 -2.25
C VAL A 64 -6.67 -1.19 -3.66
N LEU A 65 -5.86 -1.69 -4.59
CA LEU A 65 -5.96 -1.35 -6.01
C LEU A 65 -7.36 -1.69 -6.52
N GLN A 66 -8.05 -0.72 -7.10
CA GLN A 66 -9.40 -0.89 -7.64
C GLN A 66 -9.34 -1.32 -9.11
N ASP A 67 -8.81 -2.52 -9.36
CA ASP A 67 -8.81 -3.13 -10.70
C ASP A 67 -9.69 -4.39 -10.70
N ARG A 68 -10.75 -4.37 -11.52
CA ARG A 68 -11.67 -5.52 -11.68
C ARG A 68 -10.97 -6.78 -12.22
N GLY A 69 -9.76 -6.66 -12.77
CA GLY A 69 -8.97 -7.77 -13.27
C GLY A 69 -8.05 -8.45 -12.25
N THR A 70 -7.82 -7.84 -11.07
CA THR A 70 -6.83 -8.33 -10.12
C THR A 70 -7.50 -9.04 -8.93
N ARG A 71 -7.04 -10.25 -8.60
CA ARG A 71 -7.46 -10.94 -7.36
C ARG A 71 -6.66 -10.37 -6.20
N HIS A 72 -7.32 -9.64 -5.30
CA HIS A 72 -6.67 -9.01 -4.13
C HIS A 72 -6.68 -9.89 -2.88
N VAL A 73 -7.56 -10.90 -2.85
CA VAL A 73 -7.53 -11.96 -1.84
C VAL A 73 -6.85 -13.17 -2.45
N LEU A 74 -5.68 -13.50 -1.91
CA LEU A 74 -4.94 -14.71 -2.27
C LEU A 74 -5.45 -15.85 -1.39
N PHE A 75 -5.79 -16.97 -2.03
CA PHE A 75 -6.16 -18.22 -1.34
C PHE A 75 -5.01 -19.24 -1.40
N GLU A 76 -3.94 -18.88 -2.09
CA GLU A 76 -2.71 -19.65 -2.23
C GLU A 76 -1.96 -19.74 -0.89
N PRO A 77 -1.14 -20.79 -0.70
CA PRO A 77 -0.24 -20.88 0.44
C PRO A 77 0.63 -19.62 0.58
N PHE A 78 0.86 -19.22 1.82
CA PHE A 78 1.64 -18.03 2.12
C PHE A 78 3.14 -18.30 1.91
N ASP A 79 3.61 -18.09 0.69
CA ASP A 79 5.00 -18.29 0.29
C ASP A 79 5.62 -17.05 -0.40
N LYS A 80 6.95 -17.06 -0.50
CA LYS A 80 7.74 -15.95 -1.05
C LYS A 80 7.48 -15.72 -2.54
N ASP A 81 7.27 -16.76 -3.32
CA ASP A 81 7.09 -16.64 -4.77
C ASP A 81 5.71 -16.08 -5.11
N VAL A 82 4.68 -16.50 -4.37
CA VAL A 82 3.32 -15.95 -4.41
C VAL A 82 3.35 -14.46 -4.03
N MET A 83 4.04 -14.11 -2.95
CA MET A 83 4.22 -12.71 -2.53
C MET A 83 4.90 -11.88 -3.63
N LEU A 84 6.00 -12.37 -4.21
CA LEU A 84 6.73 -11.64 -5.26
C LEU A 84 5.88 -11.44 -6.52
N LYS A 85 5.11 -12.46 -6.94
CA LYS A 85 4.18 -12.36 -8.08
C LYS A 85 3.08 -11.34 -7.81
N ALA A 86 2.49 -11.35 -6.62
CA ALA A 86 1.46 -10.38 -6.23
C ALA A 86 2.01 -8.95 -6.18
N ASN A 87 3.21 -8.76 -5.61
CA ASN A 87 3.89 -7.45 -5.57
C ASN A 87 4.21 -6.92 -6.98
N ALA A 88 4.52 -7.80 -7.93
CA ALA A 88 4.76 -7.38 -9.32
C ALA A 88 3.48 -6.81 -9.98
N VAL A 89 2.30 -7.32 -9.64
CA VAL A 89 1.02 -6.80 -10.14
C VAL A 89 0.74 -5.41 -9.56
N THR A 90 0.96 -5.23 -8.26
CA THR A 90 0.72 -3.94 -7.60
C THR A 90 1.75 -2.87 -7.99
N ALA A 91 2.99 -3.28 -8.29
CA ALA A 91 4.04 -2.37 -8.77
C ALA A 91 3.69 -1.67 -10.10
N ALA A 92 2.80 -2.25 -10.91
CA ALA A 92 2.33 -1.62 -12.15
C ALA A 92 1.32 -0.48 -11.90
N ASN A 93 0.65 -0.47 -10.74
CA ASN A 93 -0.34 0.54 -10.36
C ASN A 93 -0.15 0.95 -8.90
N PRO A 94 1.00 1.56 -8.55
CA PRO A 94 1.27 1.96 -7.18
C PRO A 94 0.32 3.08 -6.75
N LEU A 95 0.07 3.18 -5.44
CA LEU A 95 -0.51 4.39 -4.89
C LEU A 95 0.47 5.55 -5.16
N ALA A 96 0.07 6.48 -6.01
CA ALA A 96 0.85 7.68 -6.24
C ALA A 96 0.71 8.60 -5.02
N PHE A 97 1.85 9.01 -4.46
CA PHE A 97 1.93 10.06 -3.46
C PHE A 97 3.01 11.05 -3.88
N THR A 98 2.82 12.30 -3.46
CA THR A 98 3.71 13.42 -3.73
C THR A 98 4.21 13.99 -2.42
N VAL A 99 5.16 14.92 -2.50
CA VAL A 99 5.59 15.66 -1.32
C VAL A 99 4.41 16.39 -0.69
N ASP A 100 3.47 16.93 -1.47
CA ASP A 100 2.34 17.71 -0.95
C ASP A 100 1.38 16.90 -0.07
N ASP A 101 1.39 15.57 -0.20
CA ASP A 101 0.58 14.65 0.61
C ASP A 101 1.17 14.43 2.02
N ILE A 102 2.44 14.78 2.24
CA ILE A 102 3.14 14.54 3.51
C ILE A 102 3.05 15.78 4.39
N ARG A 103 2.36 15.72 5.54
CA ARG A 103 2.30 16.88 6.45
C ARG A 103 3.47 16.97 7.42
N TYR A 104 3.86 15.83 7.99
CA TYR A 104 4.90 15.73 9.01
C TYR A 104 5.73 14.47 8.80
N LEU A 105 7.01 14.55 9.13
CA LEU A 105 7.92 13.42 9.26
C LEU A 105 8.35 13.37 10.72
N PHE A 106 7.88 12.39 11.47
CA PHE A 106 8.20 12.28 12.89
C PHE A 106 9.52 11.53 13.10
N VAL A 107 10.36 12.07 13.98
CA VAL A 107 11.51 11.38 14.55
C VAL A 107 11.38 11.30 16.06
N ALA A 108 12.08 10.35 16.71
CA ALA A 108 11.95 10.19 18.15
C ALA A 108 12.59 11.37 18.90
N LYS A 109 13.83 11.72 18.53
CA LYS A 109 14.63 12.77 19.19
C LYS A 109 15.16 13.80 18.20
N ASP A 110 15.55 14.97 18.69
CA ASP A 110 16.18 16.00 17.85
C ASP A 110 17.47 15.50 17.18
N ALA A 111 18.20 14.62 17.87
CA ALA A 111 19.42 14.00 17.34
C ALA A 111 19.18 13.11 16.11
N ASP A 112 17.95 12.68 15.87
CA ASP A 112 17.57 11.85 14.72
C ASP A 112 17.19 12.70 13.49
N ILE A 113 17.07 14.03 13.63
CA ILE A 113 16.78 14.95 12.51
C ILE A 113 17.91 14.94 11.47
N PRO A 114 19.21 15.09 11.82
CA PRO A 114 20.27 15.14 10.82
C PRO A 114 20.39 13.87 9.96
N PRO A 115 20.35 12.64 10.51
CA PRO A 115 20.35 11.43 9.69
C PRO A 115 19.20 11.36 8.69
N LEU A 116 17.99 11.76 9.10
CA LEU A 116 16.84 11.81 8.19
C LEU A 116 16.99 12.89 7.12
N TYR A 117 17.52 14.06 7.50
CA TYR A 117 17.83 15.14 6.57
C TYR A 117 18.84 14.68 5.49
N ASP A 118 19.92 14.01 5.89
CA ASP A 118 20.94 13.50 4.98
C ASP A 118 20.37 12.43 4.04
N PHE A 119 19.50 11.56 4.56
CA PHE A 119 18.78 10.56 3.77
C PHE A 119 17.88 11.20 2.70
N ILE A 120 17.09 12.22 3.06
CA ILE A 120 16.22 12.94 2.13
C ILE A 120 17.02 13.59 1.00
N ASN A 121 18.20 14.15 1.30
CA ASN A 121 19.00 14.85 0.31
C ASN A 121 19.91 13.95 -0.54
N SER A 122 20.37 12.81 0.02
CA SER A 122 21.39 11.97 -0.62
C SER A 122 20.85 10.67 -1.19
N GLU A 123 19.92 10.02 -0.49
CA GLU A 123 19.46 8.67 -0.82
C GLU A 123 18.09 8.68 -1.50
N MET A 124 17.13 9.45 -1.00
CA MET A 124 15.78 9.49 -1.60
C MET A 124 15.76 9.83 -3.10
N PRO A 125 16.58 10.78 -3.62
CA PRO A 125 16.58 11.09 -5.06
C PRO A 125 16.99 9.90 -5.94
N LYS A 126 17.75 8.93 -5.41
CA LYS A 126 18.13 7.70 -6.13
C LYS A 126 16.94 6.78 -6.36
N HIS A 127 15.94 6.83 -5.47
CA HIS A 127 14.76 5.97 -5.49
C HIS A 127 13.50 6.68 -5.99
N TRP A 128 13.41 7.99 -5.76
CA TRP A 128 12.29 8.82 -6.14
C TRP A 128 12.69 9.79 -7.27
N LYS A 129 12.64 9.29 -8.50
CA LYS A 129 13.14 10.00 -9.70
C LYS A 129 12.56 11.41 -9.92
N ASN A 130 11.37 11.67 -9.40
CA ASN A 130 10.67 12.94 -9.56
C ASN A 130 10.85 13.89 -8.36
N LEU A 131 11.65 13.53 -7.36
CA LEU A 131 11.92 14.37 -6.21
C LEU A 131 12.93 15.46 -6.58
N GLY A 132 12.43 16.67 -6.82
CA GLY A 132 13.27 17.84 -7.08
C GLY A 132 13.90 18.42 -5.82
N ILE A 133 14.97 19.21 -5.98
CA ILE A 133 15.70 19.86 -4.87
C ILE A 133 14.75 20.69 -3.98
N ASN A 134 13.80 21.41 -4.57
CA ASN A 134 12.83 22.22 -3.81
C ASN A 134 11.86 21.34 -2.99
N GLN A 135 11.45 20.20 -3.55
CA GLN A 135 10.56 19.26 -2.85
C GLN A 135 11.28 18.57 -1.69
N ALA A 136 12.56 18.22 -1.87
CA ALA A 136 13.41 17.71 -0.78
C ALA A 136 13.51 18.72 0.37
N LYS A 137 13.73 20.02 0.06
CA LYS A 137 13.74 21.08 1.08
C LYS A 137 12.41 21.21 1.81
N VAL A 138 11.28 21.10 1.10
CA VAL A 138 9.94 21.11 1.71
C VAL A 138 9.79 19.92 2.67
N LEU A 139 10.22 18.71 2.28
CA LEU A 139 10.20 17.54 3.18
C LEU A 139 11.06 17.77 4.42
N CYS A 140 12.28 18.28 4.27
CA CYS A 140 13.15 18.59 5.39
C CYS A 140 12.50 19.58 6.39
N SER A 141 11.75 20.57 5.88
CA SER A 141 11.03 21.52 6.74
C SER A 141 9.85 20.90 7.52
N ARG A 142 9.44 19.68 7.16
CA ARG A 142 8.33 18.95 7.79
C ARG A 142 8.81 17.92 8.81
N ILE A 143 10.11 17.85 9.08
CA ILE A 143 10.66 16.97 10.12
C ILE A 143 10.35 17.58 11.49
N VAL A 144 9.75 16.79 12.38
CA VAL A 144 9.41 17.19 13.75
C VAL A 144 9.78 16.06 14.70
N SER A 145 10.43 16.36 15.82
CA SER A 145 10.71 15.34 16.83
C SER A 145 9.55 15.22 17.82
N GLN A 146 9.33 13.99 18.30
CA GLN A 146 8.39 13.74 19.39
C GLN A 146 8.89 14.37 20.70
N GLU A 147 10.21 14.43 20.90
CA GLU A 147 10.86 15.14 22.00
C GLU A 147 10.44 16.62 22.07
N SER A 148 10.54 17.36 20.97
CA SER A 148 10.11 18.76 20.91
C SER A 148 8.59 18.90 21.14
N LEU A 149 7.78 18.05 20.50
CA LEU A 149 6.32 18.09 20.68
C LEU A 149 5.87 17.82 22.12
N ALA A 150 6.57 16.93 22.83
CA ALA A 150 6.26 16.62 24.22
C ALA A 150 6.56 17.80 25.16
N HIS A 151 7.46 18.70 24.77
CA HIS A 151 7.73 19.93 25.52
C HIS A 151 6.72 21.06 25.24
N ASP A 152 6.02 20.99 24.10
CA ASP A 152 5.06 22.01 23.66
C ASP A 152 3.60 21.73 24.12
N LEU A 153 3.32 20.53 24.65
CA LEU A 153 2.00 20.08 25.15
C LEU A 153 1.88 20.19 26.67
#